data_AF-A0A2G9RNA3-F1
#
_entry.id   AF-A0A2G9RNA3-F1
#
_cell.length_a   1.000
_cell.length_b   1.000
_cell.length_c   1.000
_cell.angle_alpha   90.00
_cell.angle_beta   90.00
_cell.angle_gamma   90.00
#
_symmetry.space_group_name_H-M   'P 1'
#
loop_
_entity.id
_entity.type
_entity.pdbx_description
1 polymer ?
#
loop_
_entity_poly.entity_id
_entity_poly.type
_entity_poly.pdbx_seq_one_letter_code
_entity_poly.pdbx_strand_id
1 'polypeptide(L)'
;ARGKVSEVIGNAIVHYRDDLDLQNLIDFGQKEFNCCGGISYKDWSQNIYFNCSSENQSRERCAVPYSCCLLEEQETVINTMCGHGMQALDYLEAGEYIHTNGCIDRLVNWLHSNLFLLGGVALGLAIPQVMHLLFTYSILIMLKVIVKLIF
;
A
#
# COMPACT_ATOMS: atom_id res chain seq x y z
N ALA A 1 -0.56 -3.38 -16.55
CA ALA A 1 -0.87 -3.21 -15.11
C ALA A 1 0.40 -3.11 -14.26
N ARG A 2 1.25 -4.15 -14.20
CA ARG A 2 2.45 -4.22 -13.34
C ARG A 2 3.42 -3.02 -13.48
N GLY A 3 3.73 -2.58 -14.70
CA GLY A 3 4.64 -1.44 -14.93
C GLY A 3 4.16 -0.12 -14.32
N LYS A 4 2.86 0.19 -14.44
CA LYS A 4 2.30 1.43 -13.87
C LYS A 4 2.27 1.38 -12.34
N VAL A 5 1.96 0.22 -11.76
CA VAL A 5 2.00 0.02 -10.31
C VAL A 5 3.42 0.20 -9.77
N SER A 6 4.42 -0.31 -10.49
CA SER A 6 5.83 -0.13 -10.13
C SER A 6 6.28 1.33 -10.15
N GLU A 7 5.82 2.11 -11.13
CA GLU A 7 6.11 3.55 -11.23
C GLU A 7 5.51 4.32 -10.06
N VAL A 8 4.25 4.04 -9.72
CA VAL A 8 3.55 4.69 -8.60
C VAL A 8 4.24 4.38 -7.27
N ILE A 9 4.58 3.12 -7.01
CA ILE A 9 5.25 2.72 -5.77
C ILE A 9 6.67 3.26 -5.71
N GLY A 10 7.42 3.25 -6.80
CA GLY A 10 8.75 3.86 -6.86
C GLY A 10 8.70 5.35 -6.53
N ASN A 11 7.74 6.08 -7.09
CA ASN A 11 7.54 7.50 -6.76
C ASN A 11 7.16 7.71 -5.28
N ALA A 12 6.35 6.82 -4.72
CA ALA A 12 5.98 6.84 -3.32
C ALA A 12 7.18 6.60 -2.38
N ILE A 13 8.11 5.71 -2.75
CA ILE A 13 9.37 5.47 -2.00
C ILE A 13 10.26 6.72 -2.03
N VAL A 14 10.42 7.36 -3.19
CA VAL A 14 11.22 8.58 -3.32
C VAL A 14 10.72 9.68 -2.38
N HIS A 15 9.41 9.87 -2.25
CA HIS A 15 8.78 10.91 -1.44
C HIS A 15 8.33 10.43 -0.04
N TYR A 16 8.82 9.26 0.42
CA TYR A 16 8.37 8.63 1.67
C TYR A 16 8.44 9.53 2.91
N ARG A 17 9.40 10.47 2.96
CA ARG A 17 9.61 11.39 4.10
C ARG A 17 8.91 12.74 3.94
N ASP A 18 8.25 12.97 2.80
CA ASP A 18 7.71 14.30 2.48
C ASP A 18 6.31 14.51 3.08
N ASP A 19 5.56 13.43 3.30
CA ASP A 19 4.20 13.46 3.85
C ASP A 19 3.99 12.32 4.86
N LEU A 20 3.48 12.66 6.06
CA LEU A 20 3.21 11.72 7.14
C LEU A 20 2.12 10.70 6.77
N ASP A 21 1.10 11.11 6.02
CA ASP A 21 0.02 10.22 5.59
C ASP A 21 0.53 9.21 4.56
N LEU A 22 1.40 9.65 3.63
CA LEU A 22 2.08 8.75 2.70
C LEU A 22 2.96 7.75 3.45
N GLN A 23 3.72 8.24 4.44
CA GLN A 23 4.56 7.40 5.28
C GLN A 23 3.73 6.32 5.99
N ASN A 24 2.65 6.73 6.65
CA ASN A 24 1.74 5.82 7.37
C ASN A 24 1.10 4.78 6.43
N LEU A 25 0.71 5.19 5.22
CA LEU A 25 0.13 4.29 4.23
C LEU A 25 1.13 3.23 3.76
N ILE A 26 2.38 3.63 3.47
CA ILE A 26 3.43 2.70 3.07
C ILE A 26 3.78 1.76 4.22
N ASP A 27 3.96 2.29 5.42
CA ASP A 27 4.28 1.50 6.62
C ASP A 27 3.17 0.48 6.94
N PHE A 28 1.91 0.89 6.80
CA PHE A 28 0.76 -0.01 6.96
C PHE A 28 0.78 -1.12 5.91
N GLY A 29 0.94 -0.77 4.64
CA GLY A 29 0.97 -1.75 3.56
C GLY A 29 2.10 -2.77 3.73
N GLN A 30 3.29 -2.34 4.13
CA GLN A 30 4.44 -3.22 4.35
C GLN A 30 4.20 -4.24 5.46
N LYS A 31 3.60 -3.80 6.58
CA LYS A 31 3.22 -4.68 7.69
C LYS A 31 2.09 -5.65 7.30
N GLU A 32 1.04 -5.14 6.68
CA GLU A 32 -0.14 -5.94 6.30
C GLU A 32 0.22 -7.04 5.30
N PHE A 33 1.08 -6.72 4.32
CA PHE A 33 1.47 -7.66 3.26
C PHE A 33 2.80 -8.39 3.53
N ASN A 34 3.42 -8.19 4.70
CA ASN A 34 4.68 -8.81 5.09
C ASN A 34 5.76 -8.70 3.98
N CYS A 35 6.02 -7.46 3.57
CA CYS A 35 6.86 -7.11 2.41
C CYS A 35 7.69 -5.84 2.67
N CYS A 36 8.71 -5.62 1.86
CA CYS A 36 9.54 -4.42 1.93
C CYS A 36 9.90 -3.90 0.53
N GLY A 37 9.79 -2.59 0.36
CA GLY A 37 9.99 -1.92 -0.93
C GLY A 37 8.91 -2.26 -1.96
N GLY A 38 9.15 -1.94 -3.23
CA GLY A 38 8.21 -2.21 -4.31
C GLY A 38 8.41 -3.61 -4.90
N ILE A 39 9.58 -3.81 -5.48
CA ILE A 39 10.09 -5.05 -6.05
C ILE A 39 11.04 -5.74 -5.05
N SER A 40 11.83 -4.98 -4.31
CA SER A 40 12.80 -5.49 -3.35
C SER A 40 13.04 -4.50 -2.22
N TYR A 41 13.50 -4.99 -1.06
CA TYR A 41 13.94 -4.15 0.04
C TYR A 41 15.06 -3.15 -0.34
N LYS A 42 15.81 -3.41 -1.42
CA LYS A 42 16.84 -2.48 -1.93
C LYS A 42 16.28 -1.27 -2.67
N ASP A 43 14.99 -1.26 -3.01
CA ASP A 43 14.34 -0.09 -3.64
C ASP A 43 14.39 1.15 -2.74
N TRP A 44 14.53 0.96 -1.43
CA TRP A 44 14.73 2.03 -0.48
C TRP A 44 15.96 2.89 -0.79
N SER A 45 16.95 2.39 -1.53
CA SER A 45 18.07 3.21 -2.02
C SER A 45 17.65 4.36 -2.95
N GLN A 46 16.44 4.34 -3.51
CA GLN A 46 15.89 5.44 -4.31
C GLN A 46 15.53 6.67 -3.47
N ASN A 47 15.30 6.48 -2.17
CA ASN A 47 15.01 7.58 -1.26
C ASN A 47 16.33 8.22 -0.76
N ILE A 48 16.38 9.55 -0.72
CA ILE A 48 17.60 10.31 -0.36
C ILE A 48 18.11 9.99 1.05
N TYR A 49 17.25 9.62 2.00
CA TYR A 49 17.63 9.32 3.37
C TYR A 49 18.16 7.89 3.53
N PHE A 50 17.67 6.96 2.72
CA PHE A 50 18.04 5.54 2.79
C PHE A 50 19.09 5.13 1.76
N ASN A 51 19.39 5.99 0.79
CA ASN A 51 20.35 5.74 -0.29
C ASN A 51 21.68 5.22 0.25
N CYS A 52 22.13 4.07 -0.27
CA CYS A 52 23.32 3.37 0.21
C CYS A 52 24.67 4.00 -0.15
N SER A 53 24.71 5.05 -0.97
CA SER A 53 25.95 5.71 -1.39
C SER A 53 26.82 6.11 -0.19
N SER A 54 28.14 5.91 -0.29
CA SER A 54 29.09 6.28 0.77
C SER A 54 29.12 7.78 1.07
N GLU A 55 28.65 8.61 0.13
CA GLU A 55 28.54 10.07 0.30
C GLU A 55 27.31 10.48 1.13
N ASN A 56 26.34 9.58 1.31
CA ASN A 56 25.14 9.89 2.06
C ASN A 56 25.45 10.01 3.56
N GLN A 57 25.18 11.16 4.15
CA GLN A 57 25.43 11.44 5.57
C GLN A 57 24.22 11.13 6.46
N SER A 58 23.13 10.61 5.87
CA SER A 58 21.94 10.21 6.60
C SER A 58 22.25 9.12 7.62
N ARG A 59 21.66 9.25 8.81
CA ARG A 59 21.70 8.19 9.84
C ARG A 59 21.00 6.91 9.38
N GLU A 60 20.09 7.03 8.42
CA GLU A 60 19.32 5.93 7.84
C GLU A 60 19.96 5.38 6.56
N ARG A 61 21.20 5.77 6.23
CA ARG A 61 21.93 5.25 5.07
C ARG A 61 21.95 3.72 5.09
N CYS A 62 21.63 3.11 3.95
CA CYS A 62 21.51 1.65 3.80
C CYS A 62 20.49 0.99 4.74
N ALA A 63 19.61 1.75 5.37
CA ALA A 63 18.55 1.19 6.20
C ALA A 63 17.28 0.95 5.39
N VAL A 64 16.35 0.18 5.94
CA VAL A 64 14.94 0.15 5.52
C VAL A 64 14.07 0.68 6.66
N PRO A 65 12.84 1.13 6.39
CA PRO A 65 11.91 1.50 7.45
C PRO A 65 11.58 0.34 8.38
N TYR A 66 11.25 0.67 9.62
CA TYR A 66 10.90 -0.30 10.66
C TYR A 66 9.68 -1.17 10.29
N SER A 67 8.80 -0.69 9.40
CA SER A 67 7.66 -1.45 8.86
C SER A 67 8.06 -2.69 8.06
N CYS A 68 9.31 -2.77 7.60
CA CYS A 68 9.85 -3.94 6.92
C CYS A 68 10.28 -5.06 7.88
N CYS A 69 10.36 -4.79 9.18
CA CYS A 69 10.96 -5.72 10.12
C CYS A 69 10.04 -6.86 10.50
N LEU A 70 10.65 -8.02 10.76
CA LEU A 70 9.93 -9.16 11.28
C LEU A 70 9.42 -8.84 12.68
N LEU A 71 8.13 -9.07 12.91
CA LEU A 71 7.52 -9.00 14.22
C LEU A 71 7.48 -10.42 14.77
N GLU A 72 8.25 -10.70 15.81
CA GLU A 72 8.10 -11.96 16.54
C GLU A 72 6.79 -11.91 17.35
N GLU A 73 5.99 -12.99 17.30
CA GLU A 73 4.67 -13.08 17.95
C GLU A 73 4.70 -12.84 19.48
N GLN A 74 5.89 -12.84 20.09
CA GLN A 74 6.10 -12.71 21.53
C GLN A 74 6.78 -11.39 21.92
N GLU A 75 7.21 -10.56 20.96
CA GLU A 75 7.83 -9.28 21.24
C GLU A 75 6.78 -8.18 21.42
N THR A 76 6.66 -7.65 22.64
CA THR A 76 5.80 -6.50 22.96
C THR A 76 6.41 -5.16 22.56
N VAL A 77 7.68 -5.14 22.13
CA VAL A 77 8.43 -3.94 21.79
C VAL A 77 9.08 -4.12 20.42
N ILE A 78 8.62 -3.35 19.44
CA ILE A 78 9.23 -3.33 18.10
C ILE A 78 10.61 -2.68 18.20
N ASN A 79 11.66 -3.42 17.84
CA ASN A 79 12.99 -2.83 17.71
C ASN A 79 12.99 -1.87 16.51
N THR A 80 12.83 -0.57 16.74
CA THR A 80 12.82 0.44 15.66
C THR A 80 14.15 0.56 14.92
N MET A 81 15.23 -0.07 15.40
CA MET A 81 16.55 -0.08 14.76
C MET A 81 16.82 -1.32 13.89
N CYS A 82 15.89 -2.28 13.83
CA CYS A 82 15.99 -3.50 13.00
C CYS A 82 16.33 -3.21 11.53
N GLY A 83 15.89 -2.07 10.99
CA GLY A 83 16.12 -1.72 9.59
C GLY A 83 17.53 -1.23 9.27
N HIS A 84 18.37 -0.89 10.26
CA HIS A 84 19.68 -0.28 10.01
C HIS A 84 20.65 -1.21 9.29
N GLY A 85 21.25 -0.72 8.20
CA GLY A 85 22.26 -1.46 7.44
C GLY A 85 21.72 -2.65 6.65
N MET A 86 20.41 -2.90 6.67
CA MET A 86 19.80 -4.08 6.05
C MET A 86 19.98 -4.13 4.53
N GLN A 87 20.11 -2.98 3.85
CA GLN A 87 20.37 -2.95 2.42
C GLN A 87 21.79 -3.41 2.04
N ALA A 88 22.73 -3.41 3.00
CA ALA A 88 24.11 -3.85 2.79
C ALA A 88 24.30 -5.37 2.94
N LEU A 89 23.34 -6.06 3.56
CA LEU A 89 23.34 -7.50 3.73
C LEU A 89 22.85 -8.21 2.46
N ASP A 90 23.18 -9.49 2.33
CA ASP A 90 22.61 -10.32 1.27
C ASP A 90 21.17 -10.73 1.56
N TYR A 91 20.45 -11.19 0.53
CA TYR A 91 19.02 -11.52 0.63
C TYR A 91 18.69 -12.52 1.75
N LEU A 92 19.55 -13.52 1.98
CA LEU A 92 19.34 -14.53 3.02
C LEU A 92 19.57 -13.96 4.42
N GLU A 93 20.65 -13.20 4.60
CA GLU A 93 21.01 -12.59 5.88
C GLU A 93 20.00 -11.50 6.29
N ALA A 94 19.61 -10.62 5.35
CA ALA A 94 18.56 -9.64 5.59
C ALA A 94 17.21 -10.31 5.91
N GLY A 95 16.95 -11.49 5.32
CA GLY A 95 15.73 -12.26 5.52
C GLY A 95 15.54 -12.80 6.94
N GLU A 96 16.57 -12.81 7.77
CA GLU A 96 16.48 -13.16 9.19
C GLU A 96 15.90 -12.03 10.06
N TYR A 97 15.91 -10.79 9.57
CA TYR A 97 15.51 -9.60 10.33
C TYR A 97 14.37 -8.80 9.68
N ILE A 98 14.24 -8.87 8.35
CA ILE A 98 13.25 -8.09 7.59
C ILE A 98 12.54 -8.95 6.52
N HIS A 99 11.37 -8.50 6.10
CA HIS A 99 10.70 -9.02 4.91
C HIS A 99 11.46 -8.58 3.65
N THR A 100 12.17 -9.48 2.98
CA THR A 100 12.97 -9.13 1.79
C THR A 100 12.19 -9.11 0.47
N ASN A 101 10.95 -9.62 0.48
CA ASN A 101 10.09 -9.68 -0.70
C ASN A 101 9.44 -8.32 -1.02
N GLY A 102 9.34 -7.99 -2.30
CA GLY A 102 8.64 -6.77 -2.75
C GLY A 102 7.13 -6.80 -2.54
N CYS A 103 6.55 -5.65 -2.23
CA CYS A 103 5.11 -5.50 -1.99
C CYS A 103 4.25 -5.65 -3.25
N ILE A 104 4.79 -5.36 -4.44
CA ILE A 104 4.02 -5.45 -5.70
C ILE A 104 3.56 -6.88 -5.95
N ASP A 105 4.47 -7.85 -5.81
CA ASP A 105 4.15 -9.25 -6.06
C ASP A 105 3.17 -9.79 -5.01
N ARG A 106 3.35 -9.42 -3.74
CA ARG A 106 2.42 -9.76 -2.65
C ARG A 106 1.01 -9.23 -2.91
N LEU A 107 0.91 -7.95 -3.25
CA LEU A 107 -0.37 -7.28 -3.53
C LEU A 107 -1.08 -7.91 -4.74
N VAL A 108 -0.35 -8.15 -5.83
CA VAL A 108 -0.92 -8.79 -7.03
C VAL A 108 -1.41 -10.21 -6.71
N ASN A 109 -0.64 -11.00 -5.99
CA ASN A 109 -1.02 -12.36 -5.62
C ASN A 109 -2.25 -12.37 -4.68
N TRP A 110 -2.30 -11.42 -3.73
CA TRP A 110 -3.46 -11.26 -2.84
C TRP A 110 -4.72 -10.89 -3.62
N LEU A 111 -4.61 -9.96 -4.58
CA LEU A 111 -5.72 -9.54 -5.42
C LEU A 111 -6.24 -10.69 -6.28
N HIS A 112 -5.35 -11.48 -6.89
CA HIS A 112 -5.76 -12.66 -7.65
C HIS A 112 -6.48 -13.69 -6.79
N SER A 113 -6.01 -13.90 -5.55
CA SER A 113 -6.61 -14.86 -4.61
C SER A 113 -7.98 -14.41 -4.09
N ASN A 114 -8.20 -13.10 -3.98
CA ASN A 114 -9.42 -12.51 -3.44
C ASN A 114 -10.32 -11.90 -4.51
N LEU A 115 -10.06 -12.17 -5.80
CA LEU A 115 -10.75 -11.51 -6.92
C LEU A 115 -12.27 -11.69 -6.86
N PHE A 116 -12.74 -12.90 -6.53
CA PHE A 116 -14.17 -13.18 -6.42
C PHE A 116 -14.83 -12.45 -5.24
N LEU A 117 -14.15 -12.35 -4.10
CA LEU A 117 -14.65 -11.63 -2.93
C LEU A 117 -14.74 -10.14 -3.22
N LEU A 118 -13.67 -9.55 -3.77
CA LEU A 118 -13.63 -8.14 -4.16
C LEU A 118 -14.68 -7.82 -5.22
N GLY A 119 -14.83 -8.69 -6.23
CA GLY A 119 -15.87 -8.57 -7.25
C GLY A 119 -17.27 -8.63 -6.66
N GLY A 120 -17.51 -9.56 -5.72
CA GLY A 120 -18.77 -9.69 -5.01
C GLY A 120 -19.12 -8.45 -4.18
N VAL A 121 -18.16 -7.91 -3.42
CA VAL A 121 -18.34 -6.66 -2.65
C VAL A 121 -18.61 -5.49 -3.59
N ALA A 122 -17.85 -5.35 -4.67
CA ALA A 122 -18.04 -4.28 -5.65
C ALA A 122 -19.43 -4.32 -6.28
N LEU A 123 -19.89 -5.51 -6.71
CA LEU A 123 -21.25 -5.68 -7.25
C LEU A 123 -22.31 -5.45 -6.17
N GLY A 124 -22.09 -5.93 -4.95
CA GLY A 124 -22.97 -5.74 -3.80
C GLY A 124 -23.15 -4.27 -3.42
N LEU A 125 -22.17 -3.41 -3.69
CA LEU A 125 -22.27 -1.97 -3.52
C LEU A 125 -22.86 -1.28 -4.77
N ALA A 126 -22.49 -1.71 -5.97
CA ALA A 126 -22.92 -1.08 -7.22
C ALA A 126 -24.42 -1.32 -7.52
N ILE A 127 -24.93 -2.53 -7.30
CA ILE A 127 -26.32 -2.88 -7.62
C ILE A 127 -27.32 -2.02 -6.81
N PRO A 128 -27.20 -1.89 -5.47
CA PRO A 128 -28.09 -1.02 -4.70
C PRO A 128 -28.00 0.45 -5.12
N GLN A 129 -26.80 0.95 -5.47
CA GLN A 129 -26.65 2.33 -5.95
C GLN A 129 -27.42 2.57 -7.26
N VAL A 130 -27.34 1.64 -8.21
CA VAL A 130 -28.09 1.73 -9.48
C VAL A 130 -29.59 1.63 -9.23
N MET A 131 -30.03 0.68 -8.40
CA MET A 131 -31.44 0.55 -8.04
C MET A 131 -31.97 1.80 -7.33
N HIS A 132 -31.20 2.38 -6.42
CA HIS A 132 -31.53 3.62 -5.72
C HIS A 132 -31.68 4.80 -6.69
N LEU A 133 -30.79 4.92 -7.67
CA LEU A 133 -30.86 5.97 -8.69
C LEU A 133 -32.12 5.82 -9.55
N LEU A 134 -32.42 4.60 -10.01
CA LEU A 134 -33.62 4.32 -10.82
C LEU A 134 -34.90 4.65 -10.04
N PHE A 135 -34.98 4.22 -8.78
CA PHE A 135 -36.12 4.50 -7.91
C PHE A 135 -36.33 6.01 -7.72
N THR A 136 -35.27 6.73 -7.37
CA THR A 136 -35.31 8.19 -7.17
C THR A 136 -35.74 8.92 -8.45
N TYR A 137 -35.25 8.46 -9.61
CA TYR A 137 -35.63 9.01 -10.91
C TYR A 137 -37.11 8.78 -11.24
N SER A 138 -37.64 7.57 -11.00
CA SER A 138 -39.07 7.26 -11.19
C SER A 138 -39.98 8.13 -10.32
N ILE A 139 -39.62 8.31 -9.04
CA ILE A 139 -40.37 9.18 -8.13
C ILE A 139 -40.36 10.64 -8.64
N LEU A 140 -39.21 11.14 -9.10
CA LEU A 140 -39.11 12.51 -9.62
C LEU A 140 -40.00 12.73 -10.86
N ILE A 141 -40.11 11.75 -11.75
CA ILE A 141 -41.04 11.81 -12.90
C ILE A 141 -42.48 11.90 -12.41
N MET A 142 -42.88 11.04 -11.48
CA MET A 142 -44.22 11.03 -10.92
C MET A 142 -44.58 12.38 -10.28
N LEU A 143 -43.67 12.96 -9.50
CA LEU A 143 -43.85 14.27 -8.90
C LEU A 143 -44.02 15.37 -9.96
N LYS A 144 -43.22 15.36 -11.03
CA LYS A 144 -43.38 16.33 -12.14
C LYS A 144 -44.74 16.22 -12.82
N VAL A 145 -45.23 15.01 -13.02
CA VAL A 145 -46.56 14.76 -13.61
C VAL A 145 -47.66 15.28 -12.69
N ILE A 146 -47.58 14.99 -11.38
CA ILE A 146 -48.54 15.46 -10.38
C ILE A 146 -48.57 17.00 -10.33
N VAL A 147 -47.40 17.65 -10.29
CA VAL A 147 -47.33 19.13 -10.27
C VAL A 147 -47.98 19.72 -11.52
N LYS A 148 -47.75 19.16 -12.71
CA LYS A 148 -48.37 19.60 -13.97
C LYS A 148 -49.87 19.32 -14.06
N LEU A 149 -50.41 18.44 -13.22
CA LEU A 149 -51.85 18.18 -13.11
C LEU A 149 -52.53 19.14 -12.13
N ILE A 150 -51.79 19.62 -11.12
CA ILE A 150 -52.30 20.53 -10.07
C ILE A 150 -52.21 22.01 -10.50
N PHE A 151 -51.18 22.37 -11.27
CA PHE A 151 -50.95 23.72 -11.80
C PHE A 151 -51.09 23.75 -13.32
#